data_AF-C0ZMY2-F1
#
_entry.id   AF-C0ZMY2-F1
#
_cell.length_a   1.000
_cell.length_b   1.000
_cell.length_c   1.000
_cell.angle_alpha   90.00
_cell.angle_beta   90.00
_cell.angle_gamma   90.00
#
_symmetry.space_group_name_H-M   'P 1'
#
loop_
_entity.id
_entity.type
_entity.pdbx_description
1 polymer ?
#
loop_
_entity_poly.entity_id
_entity_poly.type
_entity_poly.pdbx_seq_one_letter_code
_entity_poly.pdbx_strand_id
1 'polypeptide(L)'
;MIRSLWLLSTGRRDGGSSDTATFGYARGTMSIPVAFVAASVIEAVAIHFLVPWQWLRVVLLVATVLSLIAIGGWLAGRVVHPHLVSARTVVFRSGTGIRVEVDRSRISRASMVRRFGETANVIVDDRLVLPGPDGTVVDIDFDRPLSVTLPKRLSKASPTTIGGLRLHVDQPGEFCAALGPN
;
A
#
# COMPACT_ATOMS: atom_id res chain seq x y z
N MET A 1 6.58 4.94 -10.19
CA MET A 1 7.58 5.12 -9.11
C MET A 1 8.00 6.58 -8.98
N ILE A 2 8.54 7.22 -10.02
CA ILE A 2 8.97 8.63 -9.98
C ILE A 2 7.81 9.58 -9.60
N ARG A 3 6.63 9.41 -10.19
CA ARG A 3 5.43 10.18 -9.80
C ARG A 3 5.07 10.05 -8.32
N SER A 4 5.21 8.85 -7.74
CA SER A 4 4.91 8.62 -6.33
C SER A 4 5.91 9.32 -5.41
N LEU A 5 7.20 9.32 -5.77
CA LEU A 5 8.24 10.08 -5.06
C LEU A 5 7.96 11.58 -5.12
N TRP A 6 7.55 12.09 -6.29
CA TRP A 6 7.21 13.50 -6.45
C TRP A 6 5.96 13.90 -5.66
N LEU A 7 4.93 13.05 -5.62
CA LEU A 7 3.76 13.27 -4.77
C LEU A 7 4.14 13.29 -3.29
N LEU A 8 5.01 12.35 -2.87
CA LEU A 8 5.48 12.30 -1.49
C LEU A 8 6.28 13.54 -1.11
N SER A 9 7.19 13.99 -1.97
CA SER A 9 8.01 15.19 -1.71
C SER A 9 7.19 16.48 -1.69
N THR A 10 6.07 16.53 -2.39
CA THR A 10 5.13 17.67 -2.37
C THR A 10 4.06 17.56 -1.27
N GLY A 11 4.09 16.50 -0.45
CA GLY A 11 3.08 16.25 0.59
C GLY A 11 1.68 15.92 0.04
N ARG A 12 1.56 15.65 -1.26
CA ARG A 12 0.29 15.40 -1.95
C ARG A 12 -0.07 13.91 -1.89
N ARG A 13 -1.36 13.62 -1.74
CA ARG A 13 -1.93 12.27 -1.86
C ARG A 13 -2.78 12.20 -3.12
N ASP A 14 -2.75 11.06 -3.79
CA ASP A 14 -3.52 10.80 -4.99
C ASP A 14 -5.00 10.55 -4.66
N GLY A 15 -5.90 11.34 -5.25
CA GLY A 15 -7.35 11.19 -5.11
C GLY A 15 -7.98 11.82 -3.87
N GLY A 16 -7.23 12.58 -3.08
CA GLY A 16 -7.81 13.41 -2.01
C GLY A 16 -8.52 14.64 -2.59
N SER A 17 -9.81 14.81 -2.28
CA SER A 17 -10.60 16.02 -2.57
C SER A 17 -11.40 16.42 -1.32
N SER A 18 -12.02 17.60 -1.31
CA SER A 18 -12.83 18.05 -0.17
C SER A 18 -14.03 17.14 0.13
N ASP A 19 -14.47 16.35 -0.84
CA ASP A 19 -15.62 15.43 -0.74
C ASP A 19 -15.20 13.95 -0.64
N THR A 20 -13.89 13.69 -0.48
CA THR A 20 -13.36 12.32 -0.41
C THR A 20 -12.39 12.19 0.75
N ALA A 21 -12.82 11.44 1.77
CA ALA A 21 -11.99 11.13 2.91
C ALA A 21 -10.88 10.15 2.51
N THR A 22 -9.65 10.41 2.98
CA THR A 22 -8.49 9.57 2.70
C THR A 22 -8.04 8.84 3.96
N PHE A 23 -7.89 7.53 3.86
CA PHE A 23 -7.43 6.70 4.97
C PHE A 23 -6.11 6.01 4.62
N GLY A 24 -5.06 6.35 5.36
CA GLY A 24 -3.74 5.74 5.21
C GLY A 24 -3.68 4.32 5.77
N TYR A 25 -2.68 3.56 5.32
CA TYR A 25 -2.35 2.21 5.80
C TYR A 25 -0.84 1.99 5.92
N ALA A 26 -0.06 3.07 5.87
CA ALA A 26 1.40 3.02 5.83
C ALA A 26 2.04 3.45 7.16
N ARG A 27 1.23 3.88 8.15
CA ARG A 27 1.75 4.27 9.46
C ARG A 27 2.35 3.04 10.15
N GLY A 28 3.45 3.23 10.88
CA GLY A 28 4.18 2.13 11.51
C GLY A 28 5.07 1.29 10.58
N THR A 29 4.97 1.46 9.25
CA THR A 29 5.81 0.72 8.28
C THR A 29 7.10 1.48 7.89
N MET A 30 7.29 2.70 8.41
CA MET A 30 8.37 3.61 7.97
C MET A 30 9.70 3.43 8.71
N SER A 31 9.71 2.77 9.88
CA SER A 31 10.94 2.58 10.67
C SER A 31 12.00 1.76 9.93
N ILE A 32 11.60 0.63 9.34
CA ILE A 32 12.49 -0.27 8.59
C ILE A 32 13.09 0.44 7.36
N PRO A 33 12.30 1.08 6.47
CA PRO A 33 12.87 1.83 5.36
C PRO A 33 13.83 2.95 5.78
N VAL A 34 13.53 3.67 6.86
CA VAL A 34 14.44 4.71 7.38
C VAL A 34 15.77 4.10 7.83
N ALA A 35 15.73 2.96 8.53
CA ALA A 35 16.94 2.25 8.92
C ALA A 35 17.75 1.77 7.70
N PHE A 36 17.08 1.26 6.65
CA PHE A 36 17.73 0.88 5.39
C PHE A 36 18.39 2.08 4.69
N VAL A 37 17.73 3.23 4.64
CA VAL A 37 18.32 4.45 4.07
C VAL A 37 19.58 4.84 4.85
N ALA A 38 19.52 4.84 6.18
CA ALA A 38 20.68 5.13 7.02
C ALA A 38 21.83 4.13 6.78
N ALA A 39 21.50 2.84 6.72
CA ALA A 39 22.48 1.78 6.42
C ALA A 39 23.10 1.93 5.03
N SER A 40 22.33 2.28 4.00
CA SER A 40 22.84 2.54 2.65
C SER A 40 23.74 3.77 2.58
N VAL A 41 23.51 4.79 3.42
CA VAL A 41 24.43 5.93 3.52
C VAL A 41 25.76 5.49 4.12
N ILE A 42 25.73 4.69 5.19
CA ILE A 42 26.94 4.13 5.81
C ILE A 42 27.68 3.22 4.80
N GLU A 43 26.95 2.39 4.07
CA GLU A 43 27.47 1.54 2.99
C GLU A 43 28.18 2.37 1.93
N ALA A 44 27.57 3.46 1.45
CA ALA A 44 28.18 4.33 0.44
C ALA A 44 29.50 4.97 0.93
N VAL A 45 29.54 5.38 2.20
CA VAL A 45 30.77 5.89 2.83
C VAL A 45 31.84 4.80 2.90
N ALA A 46 31.47 3.59 3.34
CA ALA A 46 32.40 2.46 3.42
C ALA A 46 32.95 2.07 2.03
N ILE A 47 32.10 2.00 1.00
CA ILE A 47 32.52 1.75 -0.39
C ILE A 47 33.54 2.79 -0.85
N HIS A 48 33.32 4.07 -0.52
CA HIS A 48 34.21 5.15 -0.93
C HIS A 48 35.63 4.98 -0.38
N PHE A 49 35.77 4.54 0.87
CA PHE A 49 37.06 4.37 1.54
C PHE A 49 37.71 3.01 1.29
N LEU A 50 36.93 1.92 1.23
CA LEU A 50 37.45 0.56 1.22
C LEU A 50 37.74 0.02 -0.19
N VAL A 51 37.09 0.55 -1.23
CA VAL A 51 37.22 0.02 -2.60
C VAL A 51 38.29 0.80 -3.37
N PRO A 52 39.47 0.22 -3.65
CA PRO A 52 40.57 0.97 -4.30
C PRO A 52 40.34 1.16 -5.81
N TRP A 53 39.62 0.24 -6.46
CA TRP A 53 39.33 0.33 -7.89
C TRP A 53 38.24 1.35 -8.19
N GLN A 54 38.59 2.45 -8.87
CA GLN A 54 37.67 3.54 -9.19
C GLN A 54 36.42 3.07 -9.93
N TRP A 55 36.57 2.21 -10.95
CA TRP A 55 35.43 1.71 -11.73
C TRP A 55 34.45 0.93 -10.86
N LEU A 56 34.96 0.06 -9.96
CA LEU A 56 34.13 -0.74 -9.07
C LEU A 56 33.41 0.13 -8.05
N ARG A 57 34.11 1.12 -7.47
CA ARG A 57 33.54 2.11 -6.56
C ARG A 57 32.36 2.85 -7.18
N VAL A 58 32.52 3.33 -8.41
CA VAL A 58 31.45 4.04 -9.15
C VAL A 58 30.27 3.13 -9.40
N VAL A 59 30.49 1.89 -9.87
CA VAL A 59 29.42 0.92 -10.13
C VAL A 59 28.62 0.63 -8.87
N LEU A 60 29.30 0.39 -7.73
CA LEU A 60 28.64 0.11 -6.47
C LEU A 60 27.82 1.31 -5.97
N LEU A 61 28.38 2.53 -6.04
CA LEU A 61 27.63 3.73 -5.65
C LEU A 61 26.39 3.96 -6.51
N VAL A 62 26.50 3.75 -7.83
CA VAL A 62 25.33 3.81 -8.73
C VAL A 62 24.30 2.76 -8.34
N ALA A 63 24.72 1.53 -8.02
CA ALA A 63 23.82 0.47 -7.57
C ALA A 63 23.11 0.82 -6.25
N THR A 64 23.82 1.41 -5.28
CA THR A 64 23.23 1.90 -4.02
C THR A 64 22.18 3.00 -4.30
N VAL A 65 22.49 3.98 -5.15
CA VAL A 65 21.55 5.06 -5.50
C VAL A 65 20.30 4.50 -6.19
N LEU A 66 20.47 3.60 -7.16
CA LEU A 66 19.34 2.97 -7.86
C LEU A 66 18.48 2.14 -6.89
N SER A 67 19.10 1.42 -5.96
CA SER A 67 18.41 0.67 -4.91
C SER A 67 17.57 1.58 -4.02
N LEU A 68 18.12 2.71 -3.59
CA LEU A 68 17.42 3.70 -2.78
C LEU A 68 16.22 4.33 -3.52
N ILE A 69 16.38 4.66 -4.81
CA ILE A 69 15.28 5.17 -5.64
C ILE A 69 14.17 4.12 -5.78
N ALA A 70 14.54 2.84 -5.98
CA ALA A 70 13.58 1.75 -6.10
C ALA A 70 12.78 1.54 -4.79
N ILE A 71 13.47 1.41 -3.65
CA ILE A 71 12.84 1.23 -2.33
C ILE A 71 11.98 2.45 -1.98
N GLY A 72 12.52 3.65 -2.17
CA GLY A 72 11.80 4.91 -1.91
C GLY A 72 10.57 5.05 -2.78
N GLY A 73 10.65 4.71 -4.07
CA GLY A 73 9.52 4.75 -4.99
C GLY A 73 8.41 3.75 -4.65
N TRP A 74 8.79 2.56 -4.17
CA TRP A 74 7.84 1.57 -3.69
C TRP A 74 7.12 2.04 -2.42
N LEU A 75 7.87 2.56 -1.44
CA LEU A 75 7.32 3.06 -0.18
C LEU A 75 6.42 4.28 -0.38
N ALA A 76 6.88 5.25 -1.19
CA ALA A 76 6.10 6.41 -1.57
C ALA A 76 4.79 5.99 -2.24
N GLY A 77 4.83 4.93 -3.06
CA GLY A 77 3.63 4.31 -3.64
C GLY A 77 2.59 3.91 -2.60
N ARG A 78 2.98 3.36 -1.45
CA ARG A 78 2.04 3.02 -0.37
C ARG A 78 1.51 4.26 0.35
N VAL A 79 2.35 5.27 0.57
CA VAL A 79 1.95 6.49 1.30
C VAL A 79 1.00 7.38 0.50
N VAL A 80 1.27 7.58 -0.80
CA VAL A 80 0.52 8.55 -1.62
C VAL A 80 -0.76 7.97 -2.24
N HIS A 81 -1.01 6.66 -2.10
CA HIS A 81 -2.24 6.01 -2.59
C HIS A 81 -3.04 5.45 -1.40
N PRO A 82 -3.67 6.32 -0.57
CA PRO A 82 -4.52 5.90 0.54
C PRO A 82 -5.81 5.24 0.04
N HIS A 83 -6.55 4.61 0.94
CA HIS A 83 -7.95 4.26 0.68
C HIS A 83 -8.78 5.53 0.56
N LEU A 84 -9.72 5.54 -0.38
CA LEU A 84 -10.59 6.69 -0.61
C LEU A 84 -12.02 6.31 -0.26
N VAL A 85 -12.70 7.15 0.50
CA VAL A 85 -14.12 6.98 0.85
C VAL A 85 -14.83 8.26 0.45
N SER A 86 -15.74 8.14 -0.52
CA SER A 86 -16.64 9.21 -0.96
C SER A 86 -18.07 8.85 -0.55
N ALA A 87 -19.03 9.76 -0.81
CA ALA A 87 -20.44 9.51 -0.50
C ALA A 87 -21.02 8.28 -1.23
N ARG A 88 -20.59 8.02 -2.47
CA ARG A 88 -21.12 6.93 -3.32
C ARG A 88 -20.17 5.75 -3.50
N THR A 89 -18.87 5.99 -3.50
CA THR A 89 -17.88 4.97 -3.86
C THR A 89 -16.78 4.89 -2.82
N VAL A 90 -16.19 3.70 -2.74
CA VAL A 90 -15.03 3.40 -1.91
C VAL A 90 -13.96 2.79 -2.81
N VAL A 91 -12.75 3.34 -2.74
CA VAL A 91 -11.61 2.85 -3.51
C VAL A 91 -10.59 2.25 -2.56
N PHE A 92 -10.52 0.93 -2.56
CA PHE A 92 -9.49 0.19 -1.84
C PHE A 92 -8.20 0.17 -2.67
N ARG A 93 -7.08 0.59 -2.06
CA ARG A 93 -5.78 0.68 -2.73
C ARG A 93 -4.72 -0.05 -1.93
N SER A 94 -3.71 -0.58 -2.62
CA SER A 94 -2.49 -1.08 -1.98
C SER A 94 -1.31 -0.85 -2.93
N GLY A 95 -0.50 0.14 -2.55
CA GLY A 95 0.54 0.71 -3.41
C GLY A 95 -0.01 1.19 -4.76
N THR A 96 0.83 1.10 -5.80
CA THR A 96 0.46 1.47 -7.17
C THR A 96 -0.20 0.32 -7.95
N GLY A 97 -0.27 -0.87 -7.37
CA GLY A 97 -0.61 -2.09 -8.13
C GLY A 97 -2.05 -2.55 -7.95
N ILE A 98 -2.69 -2.24 -6.82
CA ILE A 98 -4.05 -2.68 -6.53
C ILE A 98 -4.95 -1.46 -6.39
N ARG A 99 -6.05 -1.47 -7.13
CA ARG A 99 -7.15 -0.53 -7.03
C ARG A 99 -8.44 -1.30 -7.23
N VAL A 100 -9.28 -1.35 -6.21
CA VAL A 100 -10.61 -1.95 -6.25
C VAL A 100 -11.61 -0.86 -5.90
N GLU A 101 -12.44 -0.50 -6.87
CA GLU A 101 -13.48 0.50 -6.71
C GLU A 101 -14.83 -0.19 -6.53
N VAL A 102 -15.55 0.22 -5.48
CA VAL A 102 -16.78 -0.43 -5.05
C VAL A 102 -17.81 0.65 -4.77
N ASP A 103 -19.03 0.47 -5.29
CA ASP A 103 -20.16 1.28 -4.87
C ASP A 103 -20.49 0.95 -3.41
N ARG A 104 -20.65 1.98 -2.59
CA ARG A 104 -20.88 1.85 -1.15
C ARG A 104 -22.12 1.01 -0.84
N SER A 105 -23.13 1.01 -1.71
CA SER A 105 -24.33 0.17 -1.60
C SER A 105 -24.05 -1.34 -1.63
N ARG A 106 -22.87 -1.74 -2.15
CA ARG A 106 -22.42 -3.14 -2.22
C ARG A 106 -21.78 -3.63 -0.92
N ILE A 107 -21.42 -2.72 -0.01
CA ILE A 107 -20.81 -3.08 1.27
C ILE A 107 -21.92 -3.49 2.23
N SER A 108 -22.01 -4.79 2.50
CA SER A 108 -23.02 -5.32 3.43
C SER A 108 -22.58 -5.21 4.88
N ARG A 109 -21.26 -5.28 5.13
CA ARG A 109 -20.68 -5.16 6.47
C ARG A 109 -19.27 -4.61 6.40
N ALA A 110 -18.94 -3.72 7.33
CA ALA A 110 -17.57 -3.32 7.64
C ALA A 110 -17.38 -3.45 9.15
N SER A 111 -16.40 -4.24 9.58
CA SER A 111 -16.16 -4.45 11.01
C SER A 111 -14.67 -4.49 11.33
N MET A 112 -14.32 -3.93 12.48
CA MET A 112 -12.96 -4.00 13.01
C MET A 112 -12.70 -5.42 13.50
N VAL A 113 -11.80 -6.12 12.83
CA VAL A 113 -11.37 -7.48 13.17
C VAL A 113 -9.87 -7.55 12.98
N ARG A 114 -9.14 -7.69 14.08
CA ARG A 114 -7.68 -7.85 14.03
C ARG A 114 -7.32 -9.29 13.71
N ARG A 115 -6.55 -9.50 12.65
CA ARG A 115 -6.04 -10.81 12.23
C ARG A 115 -4.55 -10.71 11.99
N PHE A 116 -3.81 -11.55 12.71
CA PHE A 116 -2.40 -11.79 12.46
C PHE A 116 -2.30 -12.98 11.51
N GLY A 117 -1.62 -12.80 10.39
CA GLY A 117 -1.59 -13.78 9.31
C GLY A 117 -0.82 -13.21 8.15
N GLU A 118 -1.53 -12.91 7.05
CA GLU A 118 -0.85 -12.55 5.81
C GLU A 118 -0.20 -11.17 5.89
N THR A 119 1.03 -11.07 5.41
CA THR A 119 1.83 -9.83 5.37
C THR A 119 2.10 -9.36 3.94
N ALA A 120 1.59 -10.10 2.95
CA ALA A 120 1.61 -9.75 1.54
C ALA A 120 0.18 -9.74 0.98
N ASN A 121 -0.06 -8.93 -0.06
CA ASN A 121 -1.35 -8.93 -0.73
C ASN A 121 -1.60 -10.31 -1.36
N VAL A 122 -2.75 -10.92 -1.05
CA VAL A 122 -3.10 -12.28 -1.49
C VAL A 122 -4.63 -12.44 -1.54
N ILE A 123 -5.13 -13.45 -2.24
CA ILE A 123 -6.53 -13.87 -2.17
C ILE A 123 -6.61 -15.13 -1.32
N VAL A 124 -7.39 -15.10 -0.25
CA VAL A 124 -7.61 -16.23 0.67
C VAL A 124 -9.11 -16.33 0.94
N ASP A 125 -9.69 -17.51 0.78
CA ASP A 125 -11.13 -17.77 0.98
C ASP A 125 -12.03 -16.78 0.22
N ASP A 126 -11.75 -16.56 -1.07
CA ASP A 126 -12.49 -15.60 -1.93
C ASP A 126 -12.44 -14.14 -1.44
N ARG A 127 -11.48 -13.79 -0.57
CA ARG A 127 -11.28 -12.43 -0.07
C ARG A 127 -9.93 -11.87 -0.48
N LEU A 128 -9.94 -10.63 -0.93
CA LEU A 128 -8.70 -9.91 -1.17
C LEU A 128 -8.14 -9.38 0.16
N VAL A 129 -6.96 -9.86 0.53
CA VAL A 129 -6.23 -9.47 1.73
C VAL A 129 -5.23 -8.38 1.37
N LEU A 130 -5.33 -7.22 2.02
CA LEU A 130 -4.47 -6.03 1.86
C LEU A 130 -3.81 -5.70 3.21
N PRO A 131 -2.77 -6.45 3.61
CA PRO A 131 -2.25 -6.36 4.96
C PRO A 131 -1.23 -5.23 5.17
N GLY A 132 -1.12 -4.83 6.43
CA GLY A 132 0.01 -4.08 6.97
C GLY A 132 1.11 -5.04 7.45
N PRO A 133 2.13 -4.54 8.16
CA PRO A 133 3.20 -5.36 8.72
C PRO A 133 2.71 -6.45 9.67
N ASP A 134 1.64 -6.17 10.42
CA ASP A 134 1.09 -7.05 11.46
C ASP A 134 -0.21 -7.75 11.03
N GLY A 135 -0.51 -7.78 9.73
CA GLY A 135 -1.75 -8.33 9.19
C GLY A 135 -2.86 -7.29 8.96
N THR A 136 -4.12 -7.68 9.16
CA THR A 136 -5.30 -6.86 8.86
C THR A 136 -6.07 -6.46 10.12
N VAL A 137 -6.80 -5.35 10.05
CA VAL A 137 -7.59 -4.82 11.18
C VAL A 137 -9.05 -4.55 10.85
N VAL A 138 -9.44 -4.61 9.57
CA VAL A 138 -10.81 -4.43 9.11
C VAL A 138 -11.19 -5.54 8.15
N ASP A 139 -12.35 -6.14 8.38
CA ASP A 139 -13.01 -7.07 7.45
C ASP A 139 -14.20 -6.36 6.79
N ILE A 140 -14.32 -6.53 5.48
CA ILE A 140 -15.39 -5.99 4.64
C ILE A 140 -16.06 -7.13 3.90
N ASP A 141 -17.38 -7.16 3.96
CA ASP A 141 -18.21 -8.10 3.23
C ASP A 141 -18.99 -7.36 2.15
N PHE A 142 -19.14 -8.02 1.01
CA PHE A 142 -20.01 -7.55 -0.05
C PHE A 142 -21.37 -8.25 -0.01
N ASP A 143 -22.40 -7.56 -0.49
CA ASP A 143 -23.75 -8.11 -0.67
C ASP A 143 -23.78 -9.30 -1.66
N ARG A 144 -22.93 -9.23 -2.68
CA ARG A 144 -22.70 -10.26 -3.70
C ARG A 144 -21.29 -10.12 -4.27
N PRO A 145 -20.68 -11.19 -4.81
CA PRO A 145 -19.31 -11.17 -5.31
C PRO A 145 -19.03 -10.03 -6.30
N LEU A 146 -17.84 -9.46 -6.21
CA LEU A 146 -17.36 -8.39 -7.08
C LEU A 146 -16.31 -8.91 -8.04
N SER A 147 -16.52 -8.69 -9.34
CA SER A 147 -15.52 -8.92 -10.37
C SER A 147 -14.49 -7.79 -10.35
N VAL A 148 -13.24 -8.13 -10.05
CA VAL A 148 -12.13 -7.20 -9.95
C VAL A 148 -10.99 -7.60 -10.89
N THR A 149 -10.31 -6.58 -11.42
CA THR A 149 -9.06 -6.78 -12.16
C THR A 149 -7.90 -6.63 -11.20
N LEU A 150 -7.15 -7.72 -11.02
CA LEU A 150 -5.99 -7.75 -10.13
C LEU A 150 -4.71 -8.01 -10.94
N PRO A 151 -3.54 -7.58 -10.44
CA PRO A 151 -2.27 -7.92 -11.06
C PRO A 151 -2.10 -9.43 -11.21
N LYS A 152 -1.45 -9.88 -12.30
CA LYS A 152 -1.22 -11.31 -12.59
C LYS A 152 -0.55 -12.10 -11.46
N ARG A 153 0.23 -11.41 -10.61
CA ARG A 153 0.87 -11.99 -9.41
C ARG A 153 -0.12 -12.40 -8.32
N LEU A 154 -1.31 -11.79 -8.29
CA LEU A 154 -2.38 -12.05 -7.31
C LEU A 154 -3.43 -13.01 -7.86
N SER A 155 -3.80 -12.86 -9.13
CA SER A 155 -4.68 -13.80 -9.82
C SER A 155 -4.26 -13.98 -11.26
N LYS A 156 -4.21 -15.24 -11.71
CA LYS A 156 -4.01 -15.59 -13.12
C LYS A 156 -5.29 -15.39 -13.94
N ALA A 157 -6.45 -15.53 -13.30
CA ALA A 157 -7.74 -15.25 -13.90
C ALA A 157 -8.04 -13.75 -13.77
N SER A 158 -8.40 -13.10 -14.87
CA SER A 158 -8.81 -11.70 -14.87
C SER A 158 -9.95 -11.53 -15.86
N PRO A 159 -11.17 -11.15 -15.43
CA PRO A 159 -11.54 -10.76 -14.06
C PRO A 159 -11.55 -11.94 -13.07
N THR A 160 -11.31 -11.66 -11.78
CA THR A 160 -11.54 -12.60 -10.67
C THR A 160 -12.64 -12.06 -9.78
N THR A 161 -13.48 -12.93 -9.24
CA THR A 161 -14.50 -12.59 -8.25
C THR A 161 -13.91 -12.59 -6.84
N ILE A 162 -14.38 -11.68 -5.99
CA ILE A 162 -14.12 -11.68 -4.55
C ILE A 162 -15.42 -11.38 -3.78
N GLY A 163 -15.65 -12.11 -2.68
CA GLY A 163 -16.79 -11.91 -1.77
C GLY A 163 -16.54 -10.88 -0.68
N GLY A 164 -15.29 -10.44 -0.48
CA GLY A 164 -14.96 -9.43 0.51
C GLY A 164 -13.50 -8.98 0.49
N LEU A 165 -13.17 -8.08 1.42
CA LEU A 165 -11.79 -7.66 1.70
C LEU A 165 -11.42 -7.89 3.16
N ARG A 166 -10.14 -8.09 3.39
CA ARG A 166 -9.50 -7.92 4.71
C ARG A 166 -8.39 -6.91 4.52
N LEU A 167 -8.34 -5.84 5.29
CA LEU A 167 -7.35 -4.78 5.07
C LEU A 167 -6.79 -4.19 6.35
N HIS A 168 -5.62 -3.59 6.21
CA HIS A 168 -5.03 -2.73 7.22
C HIS A 168 -5.34 -1.27 6.92
N VAL A 169 -5.62 -0.50 7.97
CA VAL A 169 -5.85 0.94 7.90
C VAL A 169 -5.37 1.57 9.22
N ASP A 170 -4.80 2.76 9.14
CA ASP A 170 -4.19 3.44 10.28
C ASP A 170 -5.24 3.85 11.34
N GLN A 171 -6.47 4.14 10.92
CA GLN A 171 -7.60 4.57 11.75
C GLN A 171 -8.84 3.67 11.51
N PRO A 172 -8.86 2.43 12.04
CA PRO A 172 -9.91 1.45 11.72
C PRO A 172 -11.30 1.87 12.20
N GLY A 173 -11.41 2.55 13.35
CA GLY A 173 -12.69 3.01 13.87
C GLY A 173 -13.34 4.08 13.00
N GLU A 174 -12.58 5.13 12.66
CA GLU A 174 -13.03 6.20 11.76
C GLU A 174 -13.35 5.65 10.36
N PHE A 175 -12.55 4.69 9.87
CA PHE A 175 -12.78 4.06 8.58
C PHE A 175 -14.10 3.27 8.56
N CYS A 176 -14.34 2.41 9.56
CA CYS A 176 -15.60 1.67 9.67
C CYS A 176 -16.80 2.60 9.86
N ALA A 177 -16.68 3.65 10.69
CA ALA A 177 -17.73 4.66 10.85
C ALA A 177 -18.02 5.38 9.54
N ALA A 178 -16.98 5.75 8.79
CA ALA A 178 -17.12 6.36 7.48
C ALA A 178 -17.77 5.42 6.45
N LEU A 179 -17.79 4.10 6.66
CA LEU A 179 -18.46 3.11 5.80
C LEU A 179 -19.86 2.70 6.29
N GLY A 180 -20.18 2.95 7.56
CA GLY A 180 -21.47 2.61 8.15
C GLY A 180 -22.66 3.34 7.50
N PRO A 181 -23.88 2.84 7.67
CA PRO A 181 -25.07 3.58 7.23
C PRO A 181 -25.13 4.92 7.97
N ASN A 182 -25.29 6.02 7.21
CA ASN A 182 -25.64 7.32 7.79
C ASN A 182 -27.07 7.28 8.36
#